data_AF-A0A1I0M7V4-F1
#
_entry.id   AF-A0A1I0M7V4-F1
#
_cell.length_a   1.000
_cell.length_b   1.000
_cell.length_c   1.000
_cell.angle_alpha   90.00
_cell.angle_beta   90.00
_cell.angle_gamma   90.00
#
_symmetry.space_group_name_H-M   'P 1'
#
loop_
_entity.id
_entity.type
_entity.pdbx_description
1 polymer ?
#
loop_
_entity_poly.entity_id
_entity_poly.type
_entity_poly.pdbx_seq_one_letter_code
_entity_poly.pdbx_strand_id
1 'polypeptide(L)'
;MKSKNILFLISVIVQITIIVALATAPAWFSQPVVGNAGMPWGNLLTWVLLTLFPSNFLLVRRSSQTGTVPQKFNYGCAYLGFAQGLLWGIVTYMLAGNWAGNFVNDPESAEIWELYTYVTALLPFIGYFGMRLLMIFFKKG
;
A
#
# COMPACT_ATOMS: atom_id res chain seq x y z
N MET A 1 -24.61 -1.20 -4.47
CA MET A 1 -24.05 -1.31 -3.09
C MET A 1 -23.48 -2.69 -2.79
N LYS A 2 -24.19 -3.79 -3.09
CA LYS A 2 -23.71 -5.15 -2.80
C LYS A 2 -22.36 -5.50 -3.46
N SER A 3 -22.13 -5.13 -4.73
CA SER A 3 -20.88 -5.44 -5.43
C SER A 3 -19.63 -4.78 -4.82
N LYS A 4 -19.71 -3.51 -4.41
CA LYS A 4 -18.59 -2.79 -3.79
C LYS A 4 -18.20 -3.40 -2.44
N ASN A 5 -19.19 -3.83 -1.66
CA ASN A 5 -18.95 -4.48 -0.37
C ASN A 5 -18.29 -5.85 -0.55
N ILE A 6 -18.71 -6.61 -1.57
CA ILE A 6 -18.08 -7.89 -1.92
C ILE A 6 -16.63 -7.67 -2.36
N LEU A 7 -16.37 -6.70 -3.25
CA LEU A 7 -15.01 -6.36 -3.69
C LEU A 7 -14.12 -5.93 -2.52
N PHE A 8 -14.65 -5.10 -1.62
CA PHE A 8 -13.95 -4.70 -0.40
C PHE A 8 -13.63 -5.91 0.49
N LEU A 9 -14.60 -6.80 0.72
CA LEU A 9 -14.40 -8.00 1.53
C LEU A 9 -13.34 -8.94 0.92
N ILE A 10 -13.41 -9.18 -0.39
CA ILE A 10 -12.42 -9.98 -1.12
C ILE A 10 -11.03 -9.33 -0.96
N SER A 11 -10.93 -8.01 -1.15
CA SER A 11 -9.68 -7.28 -0.99
C SER A 11 -9.10 -7.42 0.43
N VAL A 12 -9.94 -7.32 1.47
CA VAL A 12 -9.51 -7.52 2.86
C VAL A 12 -9.01 -8.95 3.10
N ILE A 13 -9.73 -9.96 2.59
CA ILE A 13 -9.32 -11.38 2.73
C ILE A 13 -7.96 -11.63 2.03
N VAL A 14 -7.78 -11.07 0.83
CA VAL A 14 -6.52 -11.15 0.09
C VAL A 14 -5.39 -10.51 0.89
N GLN A 15 -5.60 -9.32 1.45
CA GLN A 15 -4.59 -8.61 2.24
C GLN A 15 -4.21 -9.38 3.52
N ILE A 16 -5.19 -9.89 4.26
CA ILE A 16 -4.93 -10.70 5.47
C ILE A 16 -4.11 -11.94 5.09
N THR A 17 -4.48 -12.64 4.02
CA THR A 17 -3.74 -13.81 3.53
C THR A 17 -2.30 -13.44 3.18
N ILE A 18 -2.08 -12.32 2.48
CA ILE A 18 -0.74 -11.84 2.12
C ILE A 18 0.07 -11.49 3.38
N ILE A 19 -0.52 -10.77 4.34
CA ILE A 19 0.15 -10.39 5.59
C ILE A 19 0.57 -11.64 6.38
N VAL A 20 -0.31 -12.64 6.48
CA VAL A 20 0.00 -13.91 7.14
C VAL A 20 1.13 -14.65 6.41
N ALA A 21 1.11 -14.68 5.07
CA ALA A 21 2.18 -15.28 4.28
C ALA A 21 3.52 -14.53 4.48
N LEU A 22 3.51 -13.19 4.49
CA LEU A 22 4.69 -12.36 4.77
C LEU A 22 5.24 -12.60 6.18
N ALA A 23 4.37 -12.70 7.18
CA ALA A 23 4.77 -12.95 8.56
C ALA A 23 5.36 -14.36 8.76
N THR A 24 4.93 -15.34 7.97
CA THR A 24 5.43 -16.72 8.05
C THR A 24 6.65 -16.98 7.17
N ALA A 25 6.98 -16.05 6.25
CA ALA A 25 8.14 -16.08 5.36
C ALA A 25 8.45 -17.47 4.77
N PRO A 26 7.48 -18.12 4.10
CA PRO A 26 7.68 -19.49 3.60
C PRO A 26 8.76 -19.52 2.51
N ALA A 27 9.45 -20.66 2.36
CA ALA A 27 10.62 -20.80 1.49
C ALA A 27 10.38 -20.40 0.01
N TRP A 28 9.15 -20.51 -0.48
CA TRP A 28 8.79 -20.14 -1.86
C TRP A 28 8.78 -18.61 -2.10
N PHE A 29 8.86 -17.78 -1.06
CA PHE A 29 8.90 -16.31 -1.23
C PHE A 29 10.11 -15.82 -2.00
N SER A 30 11.25 -16.49 -1.83
CA SER A 30 12.49 -16.18 -2.54
C SER A 30 12.54 -16.81 -3.93
N GLN A 31 11.59 -17.68 -4.27
CA GLN A 31 11.53 -18.31 -5.58
C GLN A 31 10.96 -17.30 -6.60
N PRO A 32 11.51 -17.26 -7.82
CA PRO A 32 11.02 -16.37 -8.86
C PRO A 32 9.60 -16.76 -9.30
N VAL A 33 8.74 -15.76 -9.51
CA VAL A 33 7.36 -15.94 -10.03
C VAL A 33 7.39 -16.54 -11.44
N VAL A 34 8.35 -16.11 -12.26
CA VAL A 34 8.63 -16.65 -13.58
C VAL A 34 10.12 -16.95 -13.65
N GLY A 35 10.49 -18.17 -14.06
CA GLY A 35 11.86 -18.71 -13.93
C GLY A 35 13.01 -17.82 -14.44
N ASN A 36 12.74 -16.92 -15.39
CA ASN A 36 13.73 -15.99 -15.95
C ASN A 36 13.57 -14.53 -15.52
N ALA A 37 12.46 -14.16 -14.84
CA ALA A 37 12.13 -12.75 -14.56
C ALA A 37 12.75 -12.20 -13.28
N GLY A 38 13.26 -13.08 -12.40
CA GLY A 38 13.96 -12.69 -11.17
C GLY A 38 13.11 -11.98 -10.11
N MET A 39 11.82 -11.72 -10.36
CA MET A 39 10.89 -11.17 -9.37
C MET A 39 10.43 -12.29 -8.42
N PRO A 40 10.79 -12.24 -7.12
CA PRO A 40 10.38 -13.25 -6.17
C PRO A 40 8.91 -13.08 -5.79
N TRP A 41 8.25 -14.16 -5.37
CA TRP A 41 6.88 -14.11 -4.89
C TRP A 41 6.68 -13.12 -3.75
N GLY A 42 7.64 -13.00 -2.83
CA GLY A 42 7.56 -12.03 -1.72
C GLY A 42 7.38 -10.60 -2.21
N ASN A 43 8.13 -10.18 -3.23
CA ASN A 43 8.03 -8.83 -3.79
C ASN A 43 6.71 -8.61 -4.52
N LEU A 44 6.20 -9.62 -5.23
CA LEU A 44 4.89 -9.52 -5.89
C LEU A 44 3.77 -9.36 -4.88
N LEU A 45 3.78 -10.13 -3.80
CA LEU A 45 2.78 -10.06 -2.75
C LEU A 45 2.84 -8.71 -2.01
N THR A 46 4.03 -8.20 -1.72
CA THR A 46 4.23 -6.86 -1.16
C THR A 46 3.67 -5.78 -2.09
N TRP A 47 3.95 -5.87 -3.40
CA TRP A 47 3.41 -4.92 -4.38
C TRP A 47 1.87 -4.92 -4.43
N VAL A 48 1.27 -6.12 -4.43
CA VAL A 48 -0.19 -6.29 -4.37
C VAL A 48 -0.75 -5.67 -3.07
N LEU A 49 -0.11 -5.93 -1.94
CA LEU A 49 -0.52 -5.39 -0.64
C LEU A 49 -0.50 -3.86 -0.62
N LEU A 50 0.62 -3.26 -1.03
CA LEU A 50 0.81 -1.80 -1.08
C LEU A 50 -0.13 -1.10 -2.06
N THR A 51 -0.63 -1.81 -3.06
CA THR A 51 -1.63 -1.29 -4.00
C THR A 51 -3.06 -1.45 -3.47
N LEU A 52 -3.41 -2.63 -2.97
CA LEU A 52 -4.78 -2.93 -2.53
C LEU A 52 -5.14 -2.18 -1.24
N PHE A 53 -4.21 -2.04 -0.32
CA PHE A 53 -4.46 -1.40 0.97
C PHE A 53 -5.00 0.04 0.83
N PRO A 54 -4.33 0.99 0.16
CA PRO A 54 -4.86 2.33 -0.07
C PRO A 54 -6.14 2.31 -0.93
N SER A 55 -6.29 1.39 -1.88
CA SER A 55 -7.49 1.28 -2.72
C SER A 55 -8.76 1.03 -1.90
N ASN A 56 -8.65 0.30 -0.77
CA ASN A 56 -9.78 0.05 0.12
C ASN A 56 -10.31 1.35 0.76
N PHE A 57 -9.43 2.30 1.08
CA PHE A 57 -9.81 3.62 1.59
C PHE A 57 -10.51 4.49 0.53
N LEU A 58 -10.26 4.22 -0.76
CA LEU A 58 -10.95 4.87 -1.88
C LEU A 58 -12.32 4.22 -2.17
N LEU A 59 -12.41 2.89 -2.05
CA LEU A 59 -13.63 2.12 -2.29
C LEU A 59 -14.69 2.33 -1.20
N VAL A 60 -14.27 2.48 0.06
CA VAL A 60 -15.16 2.83 1.16
C VAL A 60 -15.54 4.31 1.03
N ARG A 61 -16.74 4.58 0.49
CA ARG A 61 -17.32 5.93 0.48
C ARG A 61 -17.41 6.45 1.92
N ARG A 62 -16.85 7.63 2.18
CA ARG A 62 -17.07 8.30 3.46
C ARG A 62 -18.51 8.75 3.59
N SER A 63 -19.06 8.38 4.75
CA SER A 63 -20.28 8.90 5.36
C SER A 63 -20.44 10.41 5.12
N SER A 64 -21.66 10.81 4.79
CA SER A 64 -22.11 12.18 4.50
C SER A 64 -21.92 13.15 5.67
N GLN A 65 -21.31 12.75 6.79
CA GLN A 65 -21.14 13.53 8.01
C GLN A 65 -19.78 14.22 8.15
N THR A 66 -18.84 14.02 7.23
CA THR A 66 -17.50 14.63 7.28
C THR A 66 -17.50 15.97 6.53
N GLY A 67 -16.86 17.02 7.09
CA GLY A 67 -16.62 18.28 6.36
C GLY A 67 -15.71 18.09 5.14
N THR A 68 -15.79 19.00 4.16
CA THR A 68 -15.07 18.90 2.89
C THR A 68 -13.54 18.82 3.05
N VAL A 69 -12.96 19.62 3.96
CA VAL A 69 -11.51 19.68 4.19
C VAL A 69 -10.96 18.36 4.76
N PRO A 70 -11.46 17.84 5.91
CA PRO A 70 -11.02 16.52 6.41
C PRO A 70 -11.22 15.38 5.41
N GLN A 71 -12.27 15.46 4.59
CA GLN A 71 -12.54 14.48 3.54
C GLN A 71 -11.49 14.53 2.44
N LYS A 72 -11.20 15.72 1.89
CA LYS A 72 -10.17 15.92 0.86
C LYS A 72 -8.79 15.48 1.33
N PHE A 73 -8.41 15.77 2.57
CA PHE A 73 -7.12 15.37 3.13
C PHE A 73 -6.93 13.85 3.08
N ASN A 74 -7.91 13.08 3.58
CA ASN A 74 -7.82 11.63 3.55
C ASN A 74 -7.81 11.05 2.14
N TYR A 75 -8.66 11.56 1.24
CA TYR A 75 -8.65 11.08 -0.14
C TYR A 75 -7.31 11.41 -0.80
N GLY A 76 -6.73 12.58 -0.54
CA GLY A 76 -5.38 12.93 -0.99
C GLY A 76 -4.34 11.92 -0.54
N CYS A 77 -4.28 11.61 0.77
CA CYS A 77 -3.37 10.59 1.29
C CYS A 77 -3.60 9.20 0.69
N ALA A 78 -4.86 8.78 0.53
CA ALA A 78 -5.19 7.49 -0.06
C ALA A 78 -4.83 7.40 -1.55
N TYR A 79 -5.04 8.48 -2.32
CA TYR A 79 -4.61 8.56 -3.72
C TYR A 79 -3.09 8.55 -3.86
N LEU A 80 -2.38 9.30 -3.02
CA LEU A 80 -0.92 9.30 -2.99
C LEU A 80 -0.38 7.90 -2.63
N GLY A 81 -0.93 7.26 -1.59
CA GLY A 81 -0.55 5.90 -1.22
C GLY A 81 -0.83 4.89 -2.33
N PHE A 82 -1.97 5.02 -3.03
CA PHE A 82 -2.28 4.17 -4.18
C PHE A 82 -1.30 4.37 -5.34
N ALA A 83 -0.99 5.62 -5.68
CA ALA A 83 -0.01 5.94 -6.72
C ALA A 83 1.38 5.39 -6.37
N GLN A 84 1.80 5.55 -5.11
CA GLN A 84 3.06 5.00 -4.63
C GLN A 84 3.08 3.46 -4.67
N GLY A 85 1.98 2.81 -4.26
CA GLY A 85 1.82 1.36 -4.35
C GLY A 85 1.95 0.85 -5.78
N LEU A 86 1.30 1.50 -6.76
CA LEU A 86 1.45 1.14 -8.17
C LEU A 86 2.88 1.28 -8.67
N LEU A 87 3.57 2.34 -8.27
CA LEU A 87 4.95 2.62 -8.69
C LEU A 87 6.01 1.82 -7.92
N TRP A 88 5.63 1.16 -6.82
CA TRP A 88 6.58 0.50 -5.92
C TRP A 88 7.49 -0.51 -6.62
N GLY A 89 6.94 -1.34 -7.51
CA GLY A 89 7.75 -2.31 -8.26
C GLY A 89 8.79 -1.64 -9.17
N ILE A 90 8.40 -0.57 -9.87
CA ILE A 90 9.28 0.19 -10.77
C ILE A 90 10.39 0.87 -9.96
N VAL A 91 10.03 1.55 -8.87
CA VAL A 91 10.99 2.23 -7.99
C VAL A 91 11.98 1.23 -7.39
N THR A 92 11.48 0.09 -6.90
CA THR A 92 12.33 -0.98 -6.36
C THR A 92 13.32 -1.49 -7.41
N TYR A 93 12.88 -1.71 -8.65
CA TYR A 93 13.75 -2.12 -9.75
C TYR A 93 14.82 -1.06 -10.07
N MET A 94 14.45 0.22 -10.09
CA MET A 94 15.40 1.31 -10.35
C MET A 94 16.46 1.46 -9.25
N LEU A 95 16.09 1.23 -7.99
CA LEU A 95 17.00 1.30 -6.84
C LEU A 95 17.90 0.07 -6.75
N ALA A 96 17.34 -1.14 -6.83
CA ALA A 96 18.12 -2.37 -6.68
C ALA A 96 18.82 -2.83 -7.98
N GLY A 97 18.45 -2.25 -9.13
CA GLY A 97 18.87 -2.73 -10.46
C GLY A 97 18.28 -4.08 -10.86
N ASN A 98 17.40 -4.66 -10.05
CA ASN A 98 16.80 -5.98 -10.25
C ASN A 98 15.43 -6.08 -9.57
N TRP A 99 14.65 -7.09 -9.96
CA TRP A 99 13.31 -7.33 -9.39
C TRP A 99 13.33 -8.09 -8.05
N ALA A 100 14.50 -8.60 -7.64
CA ALA A 100 14.67 -9.28 -6.36
C ALA A 100 14.76 -8.31 -5.18
N GLY A 101 15.07 -7.03 -5.42
CA GLY A 101 15.23 -6.05 -4.35
C GLY A 101 16.48 -6.32 -3.50
N ASN A 102 17.52 -6.85 -4.12
CA ASN A 102 18.78 -7.16 -3.44
C ASN A 102 19.71 -5.94 -3.47
N PHE A 103 19.94 -5.34 -2.31
CA PHE A 103 20.78 -4.14 -2.13
C PHE A 103 22.20 -4.49 -1.61
N VAL A 104 22.75 -5.63 -2.03
CA VAL A 104 23.91 -6.30 -1.41
C VAL A 104 25.13 -5.38 -1.18
N ASN A 105 25.28 -4.29 -1.94
CA ASN A 105 26.34 -3.30 -1.74
C ASN A 105 25.87 -1.84 -1.91
N ASP A 106 24.59 -1.55 -1.69
CA ASP A 106 24.04 -0.19 -1.84
C ASP A 106 23.13 0.18 -0.67
N PRO A 107 23.71 0.57 0.48
CA PRO A 107 22.95 0.90 1.69
C PRO A 107 22.03 2.12 1.51
N GLU A 108 22.42 3.09 0.69
CA GLU A 108 21.62 4.30 0.44
C GLU A 108 20.35 3.95 -0.34
N SER A 109 20.46 3.15 -1.40
CA SER A 109 19.30 2.65 -2.14
C SER A 109 18.38 1.78 -1.27
N ALA A 110 18.94 0.99 -0.34
CA ALA A 110 18.16 0.22 0.62
C ALA A 110 17.35 1.13 1.56
N GLU A 111 17.97 2.16 2.13
CA GLU A 111 17.31 3.11 3.03
C GLU A 111 16.19 3.87 2.31
N ILE A 112 16.42 4.32 1.08
CA ILE A 112 15.39 4.98 0.25
C ILE A 112 14.23 4.01 -0.02
N TRP A 113 14.52 2.76 -0.35
CA TRP A 113 13.51 1.74 -0.58
C TRP A 113 12.67 1.44 0.67
N GLU A 114 13.31 1.32 1.84
CA GLU A 114 12.63 1.13 3.12
C GLU A 114 11.71 2.31 3.43
N LEU A 115 12.24 3.54 3.33
CA LEU A 115 11.46 4.76 3.55
C LEU A 115 10.25 4.82 2.61
N TYR A 116 10.46 4.58 1.31
CA TYR A 116 9.39 4.56 0.33
C TYR A 116 8.33 3.52 0.66
N THR A 117 8.75 2.32 1.05
CA THR A 117 7.86 1.21 1.45
C THR A 117 7.03 1.57 2.68
N TYR A 118 7.66 2.10 3.73
CA TYR A 118 6.98 2.49 4.97
C TYR A 118 6.03 3.67 4.75
N VAL A 119 6.45 4.70 4.01
CA VAL A 119 5.59 5.85 3.69
C VAL A 119 4.35 5.38 2.91
N THR A 120 4.53 4.52 1.91
CA THR A 120 3.42 3.95 1.13
C THR A 120 2.41 3.24 2.03
N ALA A 121 2.90 2.43 2.98
CA ALA A 121 2.06 1.69 3.93
C ALA A 121 1.35 2.60 4.95
N LEU A 122 2.01 3.67 5.39
CA LEU A 122 1.51 4.57 6.44
C LEU A 122 0.55 5.65 5.93
N LEU A 123 0.65 6.05 4.66
CA LEU A 123 -0.16 7.13 4.08
C LEU A 123 -1.67 7.00 4.33
N PRO A 124 -2.31 5.83 4.16
CA PRO A 124 -3.74 5.68 4.42
C PRO A 124 -4.10 5.92 5.89
N PHE A 125 -3.24 5.51 6.83
CA PHE A 125 -3.42 5.78 8.25
C PHE A 125 -3.26 7.26 8.57
N ILE A 126 -2.24 7.91 8.00
CA ILE A 126 -2.04 9.36 8.12
C ILE A 126 -3.29 10.11 7.64
N GLY A 127 -3.84 9.72 6.48
CA GLY A 127 -5.08 10.29 5.94
C GLY A 127 -6.28 10.09 6.86
N TYR A 128 -6.43 8.90 7.45
CA TYR A 128 -7.53 8.57 8.34
C TYR A 128 -7.44 9.34 9.67
N PHE A 129 -6.30 9.28 10.36
CA PHE A 129 -6.10 9.99 11.63
C PHE A 129 -6.10 11.49 11.43
N GLY A 130 -5.47 11.99 10.37
CA GLY A 130 -5.48 13.40 10.02
C GLY A 130 -6.89 13.93 9.74
N MET A 131 -7.76 13.16 9.07
CA MET A 131 -9.19 13.52 8.99
C MET A 131 -9.79 13.66 10.39
N ARG A 132 -9.60 12.66 11.26
CA ARG A 132 -10.18 12.65 12.61
C ARG A 132 -9.78 13.91 13.39
N LEU A 133 -8.52 14.31 13.30
CA LEU A 133 -8.01 15.54 13.90
C LEU A 133 -8.62 16.79 13.26
N LEU A 134 -8.64 16.87 11.92
CA LEU A 134 -9.19 18.02 11.20
C LEU A 134 -10.69 18.23 11.48
N MET A 135 -11.46 17.19 11.76
CA MET A 135 -12.88 17.32 12.12
C MET A 135 -13.12 18.08 13.43
N ILE A 136 -12.11 18.18 14.31
CA ILE A 136 -12.20 19.00 15.53
C ILE A 136 -12.34 20.49 15.18
N PHE A 137 -11.63 20.92 14.14
CA PHE A 137 -11.54 22.32 13.72
C PHE A 137 -12.53 22.66 12.60
N PHE A 138 -12.73 21.73 11.67
CA PHE A 138 -13.57 21.90 10.49
C PHE A 138 -14.85 21.07 10.65
N LYS A 139 -15.81 21.63 11.38
CA LYS A 139 -17.17 21.06 11.47
C LYS A 139 -17.87 21.18 10.11
N LYS A 140 -18.93 20.39 9.94
CA LYS A 140 -19.78 20.39 8.75
C LYS A 140 -20.24 21.83 8.46
N GLY A 141 -19.80 22.37 7.33
CA GLY A 141 -20.45 23.50 6.65
C GLY A 141 -21.65 22.99 5.86
#